data_AF-A0A941FIX1-F1
#
_entry.id   AF-A0A941FIX1-F1
#
_cell.length_a   1.000
_cell.length_b   1.000
_cell.length_c   1.000
_cell.angle_alpha   90.00
_cell.angle_beta   90.00
_cell.angle_gamma   90.00
#
_symmetry.space_group_name_H-M   'P 1'
#
loop_
_entity.id
_entity.type
_entity.pdbx_description
1 polymer ?
#
loop_
_entity_poly.entity_id
_entity_poly.type
_entity_poly.pdbx_seq_one_letter_code
_entity_poly.pdbx_strand_id
1 'polypeptide(L)'
;MYRSFKEYGEEVKVYRRTEKKKKSLYDRPMEKVELYQSLLFDEALENRQVFNRKIIGKDDVDLAQLITRLNISDWVQQGYEIVRKNEDVCPFCQQTLPEQFEEKLSSYFDQTYIELIDELNNTTNDYEEKVGFLISQIDSLSKRDTTFINIEKVENLRKLIKAKFDENLCLLRKRRRNLVELLNLLRFQKQLGEVNLEILNANEKVREYNTLIDNARIEKENLNSDIWRFIAEKNKNDFSLFNRKSQK
;
A
#
# COMPACT_ATOMS: atom_id res chain seq x y z
N MET A 1 -20.00 -23.37 -67.13
CA MET A 1 -21.38 -23.57 -66.63
C MET A 1 -21.57 -22.56 -65.49
N TYR A 2 -22.50 -21.63 -65.66
CA TYR A 2 -22.66 -20.42 -64.84
C TYR A 2 -22.91 -20.77 -63.37
N ARG A 3 -22.03 -20.30 -62.46
CA ARG A 3 -22.34 -20.25 -61.03
C ARG A 3 -23.60 -19.42 -60.85
N SER A 4 -24.55 -19.90 -60.05
CA SER A 4 -25.84 -19.22 -59.92
C SER A 4 -25.63 -17.84 -59.27
N PHE A 5 -26.41 -16.84 -59.67
CA PHE A 5 -26.37 -15.49 -59.08
C PHE A 5 -26.55 -15.48 -57.55
N LYS A 6 -27.16 -16.55 -57.01
CA LYS A 6 -27.35 -16.81 -55.58
C LYS A 6 -26.03 -17.13 -54.86
N GLU A 7 -25.18 -17.98 -55.44
CA GLU A 7 -23.86 -18.35 -54.88
C GLU A 7 -22.91 -17.16 -54.86
N TYR A 8 -22.91 -16.32 -55.91
CA TYR A 8 -22.14 -15.08 -55.94
C TYR A 8 -22.64 -14.06 -54.89
N GLY A 9 -23.95 -13.97 -54.67
CA GLY A 9 -24.56 -13.08 -53.68
C GLY A 9 -24.27 -13.48 -52.22
N GLU A 10 -24.16 -14.78 -51.94
CA GLU A 10 -23.75 -15.28 -50.63
C GLU A 10 -22.24 -15.09 -50.38
N GLU A 11 -21.37 -15.37 -51.36
CA GLU A 11 -19.92 -15.16 -51.24
C GLU A 11 -19.53 -13.70 -50.98
N VAL A 12 -20.17 -12.75 -51.67
CA VAL A 12 -19.92 -11.31 -51.46
C VAL A 12 -20.41 -10.84 -50.08
N LYS A 13 -21.48 -11.45 -49.55
CA LYS A 13 -21.96 -11.18 -48.19
C LYS A 13 -21.01 -11.74 -47.13
N VAL A 14 -20.48 -12.95 -47.31
CA VAL A 14 -19.47 -13.52 -46.40
C VAL A 14 -18.20 -12.67 -46.39
N TYR A 15 -17.68 -12.29 -47.57
CA TYR A 15 -16.48 -11.47 -47.70
C TYR A 15 -16.61 -10.05 -47.10
N ARG A 16 -17.74 -9.35 -47.33
CA ARG A 16 -17.97 -8.04 -46.70
C ARG A 16 -18.14 -8.14 -45.18
N ARG A 17 -18.68 -9.25 -44.67
CA ARG A 17 -18.90 -9.48 -43.24
C ARG A 17 -17.56 -9.75 -42.53
N THR A 18 -16.65 -10.48 -43.16
CA THR A 18 -15.29 -10.72 -42.65
C THR A 18 -14.41 -9.46 -42.73
N GLU A 19 -14.49 -8.66 -43.79
CA GLU A 19 -13.80 -7.36 -43.92
C GLU A 19 -14.22 -6.36 -42.82
N LYS A 20 -15.54 -6.20 -42.58
CA LYS A 20 -16.04 -5.33 -41.50
C LYS A 20 -15.63 -5.83 -40.11
N LYS A 21 -15.66 -7.14 -39.86
CA LYS A 21 -15.18 -7.73 -38.59
C LYS A 21 -13.67 -7.51 -38.40
N LYS A 22 -12.87 -7.67 -39.45
CA LYS A 22 -11.41 -7.45 -39.42
C LYS A 22 -11.07 -6.02 -38.98
N LYS A 23 -11.70 -5.01 -39.58
CA LYS A 23 -11.45 -3.60 -39.24
C LYS A 23 -11.78 -3.28 -37.77
N SER A 24 -12.83 -3.89 -37.21
CA SER A 24 -13.23 -3.67 -35.82
C SER A 24 -12.36 -4.41 -34.78
N LEU A 25 -11.74 -5.53 -35.14
CA LEU A 25 -11.00 -6.40 -34.21
C LEU A 25 -9.51 -6.08 -34.15
N TYR A 26 -8.90 -5.67 -35.27
CA TYR A 26 -7.45 -5.49 -35.36
C TYR A 26 -6.94 -4.13 -34.86
N ASP A 27 -7.81 -3.13 -34.69
CA ASP A 27 -7.42 -1.77 -34.26
C ASP A 27 -7.39 -1.59 -32.73
N ARG A 28 -7.75 -2.61 -31.93
CA ARG A 28 -7.74 -2.51 -30.44
C ARG A 28 -6.41 -3.01 -29.87
N PRO A 29 -5.81 -2.30 -28.88
CA PRO A 29 -4.70 -2.85 -28.10
C PRO A 29 -5.14 -4.15 -27.44
N MET A 30 -4.31 -5.19 -27.52
CA MET A 30 -4.65 -6.55 -27.05
C MET A 30 -3.93 -6.95 -25.76
N GLU A 31 -3.30 -6.01 -25.08
CA GLU A 31 -2.61 -6.31 -23.83
C GLU A 31 -3.59 -6.20 -22.67
N LYS A 32 -3.60 -7.26 -21.85
CA LYS A 32 -4.35 -7.29 -20.60
C LYS A 32 -3.68 -6.41 -19.57
N VAL A 33 -4.49 -5.83 -18.69
CA VAL A 33 -4.03 -5.01 -17.58
C VAL A 33 -4.11 -5.82 -16.29
N GLU A 34 -3.07 -5.74 -15.47
CA GLU A 34 -3.05 -6.40 -14.16
C GLU A 34 -4.00 -5.70 -13.17
N LEU A 35 -4.55 -6.49 -12.25
CA LEU A 35 -5.39 -5.94 -11.18
C LEU A 35 -4.54 -5.15 -10.17
N TYR A 36 -5.12 -4.07 -9.65
CA TYR A 36 -4.60 -3.32 -8.54
C TYR A 36 -4.71 -4.13 -7.25
N GLN A 37 -3.68 -4.10 -6.40
CA GLN A 37 -3.70 -4.75 -5.10
C GLN A 37 -4.39 -3.84 -4.07
N SER A 38 -5.27 -4.43 -3.25
CA SER A 38 -5.85 -3.74 -2.11
C SER A 38 -4.79 -3.40 -1.07
N LEU A 39 -4.96 -2.26 -0.41
CA LEU A 39 -4.06 -1.77 0.61
C LEU A 39 -4.50 -2.29 1.98
N LEU A 40 -3.54 -2.77 2.77
CA LEU A 40 -3.77 -3.29 4.11
C LEU A 40 -3.08 -2.40 5.14
N PHE A 41 -3.79 -2.12 6.23
CA PHE A 41 -3.26 -1.37 7.36
C PHE A 41 -3.86 -1.93 8.65
N ASP A 42 -3.02 -2.11 9.67
CA ASP A 42 -3.46 -2.56 10.99
C ASP A 42 -3.86 -1.35 11.85
N GLU A 43 -5.16 -1.21 12.08
CA GLU A 43 -5.74 -0.16 12.93
C GLU A 43 -5.24 -0.24 14.40
N ALA A 44 -4.72 -1.39 14.84
CA ALA A 44 -4.16 -1.53 16.17
C ALA A 44 -2.90 -0.65 16.35
N LEU A 45 -2.21 -0.30 15.26
CA LEU A 45 -1.05 0.61 15.28
C LEU A 45 -1.41 2.00 15.84
N GLU A 46 -2.64 2.46 15.63
CA GLU A 46 -3.11 3.76 16.13
C GLU A 46 -3.61 3.71 17.58
N ASN A 47 -3.78 2.52 18.14
CA ASN A 47 -4.43 2.29 19.44
C ASN A 47 -3.55 1.49 20.43
N ARG A 48 -2.23 1.47 20.21
CA ARG A 48 -1.30 0.78 21.12
C ARG A 48 -1.39 1.36 22.53
N GLN A 49 -1.43 0.48 23.53
CA GLN A 49 -1.62 0.87 24.93
C GLN A 49 -0.50 1.80 25.44
N VAL A 50 0.72 1.65 24.93
CA VAL A 50 1.88 2.50 25.29
C VAL A 50 1.66 4.00 25.05
N PHE A 51 0.78 4.37 24.11
CA PHE A 51 0.41 5.76 23.87
C PHE A 51 -0.51 6.33 24.96
N ASN A 52 -1.28 5.47 25.61
CA ASN A 52 -2.27 5.82 26.65
C ASN A 52 -1.82 5.45 28.07
N ARG A 53 -0.53 5.13 28.25
CA ARG A 53 0.05 4.79 29.55
C ARG A 53 1.02 5.87 29.98
N LYS A 54 0.92 6.33 31.24
CA LYS A 54 1.96 7.18 31.83
C LYS A 54 3.23 6.35 32.04
N ILE A 55 4.36 6.88 31.60
CA ILE A 55 5.68 6.28 31.83
C ILE A 55 6.35 7.15 32.89
N ILE A 56 6.38 6.63 34.10
CA ILE A 56 6.97 7.25 35.28
C ILE A 56 7.88 6.22 35.93
N GLY A 57 8.99 6.71 36.49
CA GLY A 57 9.87 5.87 37.28
C GLY A 57 9.17 5.37 38.55
N LYS A 58 9.88 4.59 39.36
CA LYS A 58 9.33 4.01 40.57
C LYS A 58 8.84 5.10 41.55
N ASP A 59 7.54 5.05 41.88
CA ASP A 59 6.83 6.09 42.64
C ASP A 59 7.15 6.12 44.15
N ASP A 60 7.85 5.11 44.68
CA ASP A 60 8.18 4.96 46.10
C ASP A 60 9.48 5.67 46.52
N VAL A 61 10.14 6.36 45.58
CA VAL A 61 11.35 7.14 45.84
C VAL A 61 10.98 8.59 46.17
N ASP A 62 11.56 9.17 47.23
CA ASP A 62 11.31 10.56 47.66
C ASP A 62 11.48 11.61 46.54
N LEU A 63 12.28 11.29 45.51
CA LEU A 63 12.56 12.15 44.35
C LEU A 63 11.46 12.08 43.27
N ALA A 64 10.69 10.99 43.22
CA ALA A 64 9.77 10.68 42.12
C ALA A 64 8.71 11.76 41.90
N GLN A 65 8.12 12.28 42.98
CA GLN A 65 7.09 13.33 42.89
C GLN A 65 7.62 14.60 42.23
N LEU A 66 8.84 15.03 42.56
CA LEU A 66 9.41 16.25 42.01
C LEU A 66 9.79 16.07 40.54
N ILE A 67 10.42 14.93 40.21
CA ILE A 67 10.84 14.60 38.84
C ILE A 67 9.62 14.55 37.91
N THR A 68 8.57 13.84 38.34
CA THR A 68 7.33 13.70 37.58
C THR A 68 6.59 15.04 37.45
N ARG A 69 6.48 15.82 38.54
CA ARG A 69 5.79 17.12 38.52
C ARG A 69 6.43 18.13 37.58
N LEU A 70 7.76 18.15 37.53
CA LEU A 70 8.50 19.07 36.65
C LEU A 70 8.67 18.51 35.23
N ASN A 71 8.31 17.24 34.98
CA ASN A 71 8.55 16.53 33.73
C ASN A 71 10.02 16.62 33.29
N ILE A 72 10.93 16.29 34.21
CA ILE A 72 12.39 16.38 34.01
C ILE A 72 13.10 15.02 34.07
N SER A 73 12.37 13.90 33.90
CA SER A 73 12.94 12.55 33.98
C SER A 73 14.17 12.37 33.08
N ASP A 74 14.11 12.83 31.83
CA ASP A 74 15.23 12.77 30.88
C ASP A 74 16.46 13.57 31.35
N TRP A 75 16.23 14.76 31.89
CA TRP A 75 17.30 15.63 32.40
C TRP A 75 17.95 15.02 33.64
N VAL A 76 17.14 14.44 34.53
CA VAL A 76 17.62 13.75 35.73
C VAL A 76 18.38 12.48 35.37
N GLN A 77 17.93 11.73 34.36
CA GLN A 77 18.64 10.54 33.87
C GLN A 77 20.01 10.90 33.28
N GLN A 78 20.09 11.97 32.48
CA GLN A 78 21.37 12.48 31.98
C GLN A 78 22.27 12.98 33.12
N GLY A 79 21.69 13.68 34.09
CA GLY A 79 22.40 14.14 35.29
C GLY A 79 22.97 12.98 36.10
N TYR A 80 22.22 11.89 36.25
CA TYR A 80 22.67 10.67 36.94
C TYR A 80 23.94 10.08 36.32
N GLU A 81 24.00 9.98 34.99
CA GLU A 81 25.18 9.50 34.26
C GLU A 81 26.43 10.38 34.45
N ILE A 82 26.24 11.67 34.74
CA ILE A 82 27.33 12.61 35.07
C ILE A 82 27.75 12.44 36.53
N VAL A 83 26.79 12.31 37.44
CA VAL A 83 27.03 12.14 38.88
C VAL A 83 27.84 10.88 39.16
N ARG A 84 27.50 9.74 38.52
CA ARG A 84 28.23 8.47 38.66
C ARG A 84 29.73 8.54 38.30
N LYS A 85 30.15 9.60 37.60
CA LYS A 85 31.56 9.79 37.18
C LYS A 85 32.35 10.71 38.11
N ASN A 86 31.72 11.38 39.08
CA ASN A 86 32.34 12.39 39.96
C ASN A 86 32.23 12.01 41.44
N GLU A 87 33.05 11.05 41.88
CA GLU A 87 33.42 10.70 43.27
C GLU A 87 32.62 11.44 44.38
N ASP A 88 31.37 11.00 44.63
CA ASP A 88 30.45 11.48 45.68
C ASP A 88 30.19 13.00 45.77
N VAL A 89 30.62 13.80 44.78
CA VAL A 89 30.43 15.25 44.75
C VAL A 89 29.48 15.63 43.63
N CYS A 90 28.41 16.35 43.99
CA CYS A 90 27.44 16.85 43.03
C CYS A 90 28.09 17.83 42.04
N PRO A 91 28.06 17.58 40.72
CA PRO A 91 28.69 18.45 39.72
C PRO A 91 27.98 19.81 39.55
N PHE A 92 26.77 19.95 40.09
CA PHE A 92 25.97 21.18 39.96
C PHE A 92 26.18 22.14 41.12
N CYS A 93 26.09 21.65 42.37
CA CYS A 93 26.20 22.46 43.57
C CYS A 93 27.51 22.25 44.35
N GLN A 94 28.35 21.29 43.93
CA GLN A 94 29.65 20.96 44.54
C GLN A 94 29.56 20.49 46.01
N GLN A 95 28.38 20.02 46.44
CA GLN A 95 28.17 19.42 47.75
C GLN A 95 28.36 17.91 47.69
N THR A 96 28.77 17.32 48.81
CA THR A 96 28.78 15.86 48.99
C THR A 96 27.36 15.31 48.87
N LEU A 97 27.20 14.23 48.12
CA LEU A 97 25.91 13.59 47.91
C LEU A 97 25.43 12.91 49.20
N PRO A 98 24.10 12.92 49.47
CA PRO A 98 23.55 12.15 50.57
C PRO A 98 23.84 10.65 50.42
N GLU A 99 23.96 9.95 51.54
CA GLU A 99 24.05 8.49 51.55
C GLU A 99 22.86 7.87 50.78
N GLN A 100 23.12 6.82 50.01
CA GLN A 100 22.13 6.12 49.17
C GLN A 100 21.50 6.99 48.04
N PHE A 101 22.05 8.17 47.72
CA PHE A 101 21.52 9.00 46.64
C PHE A 101 21.51 8.27 45.29
N GLU A 102 22.59 7.57 44.95
CA GLU A 102 22.69 6.79 43.72
C GLU A 102 21.71 5.60 43.71
N GLU A 103 21.51 4.94 44.86
CA GLU A 103 20.57 3.82 44.99
C GLU A 103 19.13 4.31 44.80
N LYS A 104 18.77 5.45 45.39
CA LYS A 104 17.46 6.08 45.20
C LYS A 104 17.23 6.46 43.73
N LEU A 105 18.24 7.02 43.08
CA LEU A 105 18.13 7.48 41.70
C LEU A 105 18.10 6.32 40.70
N SER A 106 18.92 5.29 40.90
CA SER A 106 18.85 4.05 40.10
C SER A 106 17.55 3.29 40.31
N SER A 107 17.01 3.25 41.54
CA SER A 107 15.71 2.65 41.80
C SER A 107 14.57 3.39 41.11
N TYR A 108 14.68 4.70 40.84
CA TYR A 108 13.67 5.43 40.08
C TYR A 108 13.69 5.00 38.60
N PHE A 109 14.87 4.84 38.01
CA PHE A 109 15.08 4.38 36.63
C PHE A 109 15.24 2.86 36.54
N ASP A 110 14.27 2.13 37.10
CA ASP A 110 14.29 0.67 37.11
C ASP A 110 14.09 0.04 35.72
N GLN A 111 14.19 -1.29 35.67
CA GLN A 111 14.00 -2.06 34.45
C GLN A 111 12.64 -1.81 33.79
N THR A 112 11.58 -1.60 34.59
CA THR A 112 10.23 -1.36 34.08
C THR A 112 10.14 -0.03 33.33
N TYR A 113 10.77 1.01 33.88
CA TYR A 113 10.85 2.32 33.23
C TYR A 113 11.57 2.24 31.88
N ILE A 114 12.72 1.53 31.84
CA ILE A 114 13.52 1.35 30.63
C ILE A 114 12.71 0.61 29.56
N GLU A 115 12.09 -0.52 29.93
CA GLU A 115 11.27 -1.33 29.01
C GLU A 115 10.11 -0.53 28.41
N LEU A 116 9.48 0.33 29.20
CA LEU A 116 8.39 1.19 28.72
C LEU A 116 8.85 2.24 27.71
N ILE A 117 10.03 2.83 27.91
CA ILE A 117 10.63 3.76 26.95
C ILE A 117 10.97 3.03 25.65
N ASP A 118 11.56 1.84 25.75
CA ASP A 118 11.89 1.03 24.59
C ASP A 118 10.63 0.60 23.82
N GLU A 119 9.57 0.19 24.52
CA GLU A 119 8.26 -0.13 23.92
C GLU A 119 7.69 1.10 23.19
N LEU A 120 7.74 2.29 23.80
CA LEU A 120 7.26 3.53 23.18
C LEU A 120 8.05 3.85 21.90
N ASN A 121 9.37 3.73 21.96
CA ASN A 121 10.24 4.03 20.83
C ASN A 121 10.03 3.05 19.68
N ASN A 122 10.00 1.76 19.97
CA ASN A 122 9.77 0.70 18.99
C ASN A 122 8.39 0.84 18.34
N THR A 123 7.35 1.06 19.15
CA THR A 123 5.99 1.27 18.66
C THR A 123 5.88 2.52 17.77
N THR A 124 6.55 3.60 18.15
CA THR A 124 6.54 4.82 17.34
C THR A 124 7.25 4.63 16.00
N ASN A 125 8.40 3.92 15.99
CA ASN A 125 9.13 3.63 14.76
C ASN A 125 8.35 2.70 13.83
N ASP A 126 7.73 1.66 14.39
CA ASP A 126 6.88 0.74 13.62
C ASP A 126 5.68 1.49 13.02
N TYR A 127 5.02 2.37 13.77
CA TYR A 127 3.98 3.25 13.23
C TYR A 127 4.48 4.10 12.05
N GLU A 128 5.62 4.78 12.22
CA GLU A 128 6.22 5.63 11.19
C GLU A 128 6.56 4.85 9.92
N GLU A 129 7.17 3.67 10.05
CA GLU A 129 7.53 2.81 8.93
C GLU A 129 6.29 2.30 8.19
N LYS A 130 5.30 1.76 8.92
CA LYS A 130 4.10 1.16 8.31
C LYS A 130 3.24 2.18 7.58
N VAL A 131 3.05 3.36 8.17
CA VAL A 131 2.27 4.43 7.51
C VAL A 131 3.05 5.05 6.34
N GLY A 132 4.36 5.21 6.47
CA GLY A 132 5.22 5.66 5.37
C GLY A 132 5.18 4.70 4.17
N PHE A 133 5.22 3.39 4.44
CA PHE A 133 5.05 2.36 3.42
C PHE A 133 3.67 2.41 2.77
N LEU A 134 2.60 2.53 3.56
CA LEU A 134 1.23 2.66 3.04
C LEU A 134 1.09 3.85 2.09
N ILE A 135 1.60 5.03 2.47
CA ILE A 135 1.56 6.23 1.62
C ILE A 135 2.33 5.99 0.32
N SER A 136 3.48 5.32 0.38
CA SER A 136 4.27 4.95 -0.80
C SER A 136 3.52 3.98 -1.72
N GLN A 137 2.74 3.05 -1.17
CA GLN A 137 1.87 2.17 -1.95
C GLN A 137 0.76 2.98 -2.65
N ILE A 138 0.14 3.94 -1.96
CA ILE A 138 -0.86 4.83 -2.58
C ILE A 138 -0.22 5.64 -3.73
N ASP A 139 0.99 6.17 -3.55
CA ASP A 139 1.71 6.89 -4.60
C ASP A 139 2.03 6.02 -5.83
N SER A 140 2.23 4.72 -5.62
CA SER A 140 2.47 3.78 -6.72
C SER A 140 1.24 3.59 -7.61
N LEU A 141 0.03 3.82 -7.10
CA LEU A 141 -1.21 3.73 -7.89
C LEU A 141 -1.22 4.78 -9.01
N SER A 142 -0.72 5.98 -8.73
CA SER A 142 -0.63 7.07 -9.71
C SER A 142 0.45 6.87 -10.78
N LYS A 143 1.38 5.93 -10.55
CA LYS A 143 2.46 5.59 -11.50
C LYS A 143 2.09 4.45 -12.44
N ARG A 144 1.03 3.68 -12.14
CA ARG A 144 0.49 2.63 -13.02
C ARG A 144 -0.38 3.25 -14.11
N ASP A 145 -0.83 2.41 -15.04
CA ASP A 145 -1.84 2.82 -16.02
C ASP A 145 -3.06 3.41 -15.31
N THR A 146 -3.33 4.67 -15.60
CA THR A 146 -4.28 5.53 -14.90
C THR A 146 -5.69 5.43 -15.48
N THR A 147 -5.86 4.62 -16.52
CA THR A 147 -7.08 4.59 -17.34
C THR A 147 -8.32 4.17 -16.55
N PHE A 148 -8.17 3.29 -15.56
CA PHE A 148 -9.30 2.66 -14.86
C PHE A 148 -9.60 3.26 -13.49
N ILE A 149 -8.64 3.99 -12.91
CA ILE A 149 -8.69 4.49 -11.53
C ILE A 149 -8.86 6.01 -11.48
N ASN A 150 -9.68 6.51 -10.54
CA ASN A 150 -9.83 7.95 -10.33
C ASN A 150 -8.65 8.50 -9.53
N ILE A 151 -7.59 8.91 -10.23
CA ILE A 151 -6.37 9.44 -9.60
C ILE A 151 -6.62 10.70 -8.81
N GLU A 152 -7.46 11.60 -9.28
CA GLU A 152 -7.75 12.84 -8.55
C GLU A 152 -8.34 12.55 -7.17
N LYS A 153 -9.28 11.60 -7.10
CA LYS A 153 -9.87 11.16 -5.83
C LYS A 153 -8.84 10.47 -4.94
N VAL A 154 -8.02 9.57 -5.48
CA VAL A 154 -6.96 8.87 -4.73
C VAL A 154 -5.93 9.87 -4.19
N GLU A 155 -5.52 10.85 -4.98
CA GLU A 155 -4.58 11.91 -4.61
C GLU A 155 -5.12 12.77 -3.46
N ASN A 156 -6.40 13.15 -3.52
CA ASN A 156 -7.06 13.90 -2.45
C ASN A 156 -7.13 13.09 -1.15
N LEU A 157 -7.49 11.80 -1.23
CA LEU A 157 -7.48 10.90 -0.07
C LEU A 157 -6.07 10.72 0.50
N ARG A 158 -5.04 10.57 -0.36
CA ARG A 158 -3.65 10.49 0.07
C ARG A 158 -3.23 11.73 0.85
N LYS A 159 -3.57 12.92 0.37
CA LYS A 159 -3.26 14.19 1.07
C LYS A 159 -3.89 14.23 2.46
N LEU A 160 -5.13 13.75 2.61
CA LEU A 160 -5.78 13.66 3.91
C LEU A 160 -5.10 12.65 4.85
N ILE A 161 -4.72 11.48 4.34
CA ILE A 161 -3.96 10.47 5.10
C ILE A 161 -2.60 11.04 5.53
N LYS A 162 -1.88 11.67 4.59
CA LYS A 162 -0.56 12.28 4.84
C LYS A 162 -0.63 13.40 5.88
N ALA A 163 -1.62 14.28 5.80
CA ALA A 163 -1.82 15.34 6.80
C ALA A 163 -2.04 14.77 8.21
N LYS A 164 -2.86 13.72 8.35
CA LYS A 164 -3.06 13.03 9.63
C LYS A 164 -1.79 12.35 10.12
N PHE A 165 -1.04 11.73 9.21
CA PHE A 165 0.24 11.11 9.52
C PHE A 165 1.26 12.13 10.04
N ASP A 166 1.42 13.27 9.35
CA ASP A 166 2.36 14.32 9.76
C ASP A 166 2.01 14.91 11.13
N GLU A 167 0.71 15.10 11.40
CA GLU A 167 0.24 15.50 12.73
C GLU A 167 0.55 14.44 13.79
N ASN A 168 0.28 13.16 13.50
CA ASN A 168 0.61 12.06 14.39
C ASN A 168 2.12 11.97 14.67
N LEU A 169 2.99 12.23 13.69
CA LEU A 169 4.43 12.31 13.92
C LEU A 169 4.80 13.46 14.87
N CYS A 170 4.13 14.61 14.76
CA CYS A 170 4.32 15.72 15.70
C CYS A 170 3.93 15.30 17.12
N LEU A 171 2.76 14.67 17.26
CA LEU A 171 2.26 14.18 18.55
C LEU A 171 3.18 13.11 19.17
N LEU A 172 3.68 12.17 18.36
CA LEU A 172 4.62 11.13 18.79
C LEU A 172 5.97 11.70 19.23
N ARG A 173 6.48 12.71 18.51
CA ARG A 173 7.70 13.44 18.93
C ARG A 173 7.48 14.19 20.23
N LYS A 174 6.31 14.79 20.43
CA LYS A 174 5.94 15.44 21.71
C LYS A 174 5.88 14.40 22.83
N ARG A 175 5.26 13.25 22.58
CA ARG A 175 5.13 12.13 23.52
C ARG A 175 6.49 11.58 23.98
N ARG A 176 7.47 11.47 23.08
CA ARG A 176 8.84 11.09 23.45
C ARG A 176 9.54 12.08 24.38
N ARG A 177 9.12 13.36 24.41
CA ARG A 177 9.66 14.40 25.31
C ARG A 177 8.82 14.58 26.58
N ASN A 178 7.60 14.05 26.60
CA ASN A 178 6.68 14.13 27.73
C ASN A 178 6.05 12.76 27.96
N LEU A 179 6.68 12.03 28.89
CA LEU A 179 6.35 10.66 29.26
C LEU A 179 5.09 10.56 30.15
N VAL A 180 4.48 11.67 30.53
CA VAL A 180 3.28 11.73 31.38
C VAL A 180 1.99 12.00 30.59
N GLU A 181 2.05 12.77 29.50
CA GLU A 181 0.87 13.09 28.70
C GLU A 181 0.34 11.89 27.91
N LEU A 182 -0.99 11.69 27.97
CA LEU A 182 -1.68 10.68 27.17
C LEU A 182 -1.75 11.12 25.70
N LEU A 183 -1.59 10.16 24.79
CA LEU A 183 -1.56 10.39 23.36
C LEU A 183 -2.66 9.61 22.64
N ASN A 184 -3.51 10.33 21.90
CA ASN A 184 -4.46 9.75 20.96
C ASN A 184 -4.06 10.12 19.53
N LEU A 185 -3.78 9.12 18.70
CA LEU A 185 -3.47 9.32 17.30
C LEU A 185 -4.73 9.57 16.48
N LEU A 186 -4.60 10.44 15.46
CA LEU A 186 -5.63 10.70 14.48
C LEU A 186 -5.77 9.52 13.53
N ARG A 187 -6.98 8.94 13.50
CA ARG A 187 -7.28 7.79 12.64
C ARG A 187 -7.54 8.18 11.20
N PHE A 188 -7.06 7.39 10.25
CA PHE A 188 -7.34 7.61 8.82
C PHE A 188 -8.05 6.43 8.12
N GLN A 189 -8.58 5.46 8.87
CA GLN A 189 -9.18 4.25 8.32
C GLN A 189 -10.32 4.50 7.33
N LYS A 190 -11.14 5.53 7.56
CA LYS A 190 -12.20 5.91 6.62
C LYS A 190 -11.62 6.29 5.26
N GLN A 191 -10.57 7.10 5.24
CA GLN A 191 -9.91 7.52 4.00
C GLN A 191 -9.27 6.31 3.29
N LEU A 192 -8.64 5.41 4.03
CA LEU A 192 -8.08 4.18 3.47
C LEU A 192 -9.15 3.28 2.86
N GLY A 193 -10.30 3.13 3.54
CA GLY A 193 -11.45 2.40 3.02
C GLY A 193 -11.97 2.98 1.70
N GLU A 194 -12.01 4.31 1.59
CA GLU A 194 -12.37 4.98 0.33
C GLU A 194 -11.35 4.75 -0.79
N VAL A 195 -10.04 4.69 -0.49
CA VAL A 195 -9.01 4.30 -1.48
C VAL A 195 -9.21 2.86 -1.94
N ASN A 196 -9.44 1.93 -1.01
CA ASN A 196 -9.70 0.53 -1.34
C ASN A 196 -10.98 0.35 -2.16
N LEU A 197 -12.01 1.17 -1.93
CA LEU A 197 -13.21 1.17 -2.76
C LEU A 197 -12.92 1.62 -4.20
N GLU A 198 -12.08 2.65 -4.39
CA GLU A 198 -11.64 3.05 -5.74
C GLU A 198 -10.82 1.96 -6.44
N ILE A 199 -9.96 1.25 -5.70
CA ILE A 199 -9.22 0.09 -6.20
C ILE A 199 -10.18 -1.02 -6.66
N LEU A 200 -11.22 -1.32 -5.87
CA LEU A 200 -12.23 -2.32 -6.22
C LEU A 200 -12.97 -1.94 -7.50
N ASN A 201 -13.44 -0.69 -7.60
CA ASN A 201 -14.15 -0.17 -8.77
C ASN A 201 -13.26 -0.18 -10.02
N ALA A 202 -11.97 0.18 -9.88
CA ALA A 202 -11.01 0.12 -10.98
C ALA A 202 -10.78 -1.32 -11.44
N ASN A 203 -10.66 -2.26 -10.50
CA ASN A 203 -10.50 -3.69 -10.78
C ASN A 203 -11.71 -4.30 -11.50
N GLU A 204 -12.93 -3.83 -11.25
CA GLU A 204 -14.11 -4.22 -12.03
C GLU A 204 -13.96 -3.83 -13.50
N LYS A 205 -13.60 -2.57 -13.77
CA LYS A 205 -13.36 -2.09 -15.14
C LYS A 205 -12.20 -2.82 -15.83
N VAL A 206 -11.13 -3.11 -15.10
CA VAL A 206 -10.00 -3.91 -15.62
C VAL A 206 -10.45 -5.31 -16.00
N ARG A 207 -11.29 -5.97 -15.18
CA ARG A 207 -11.84 -7.28 -15.51
C ARG A 207 -12.69 -7.22 -16.78
N GLU A 208 -13.60 -6.26 -16.87
CA GLU A 208 -14.44 -6.06 -18.07
C GLU A 208 -13.57 -5.84 -19.32
N TYR A 209 -12.57 -4.97 -19.22
CA TYR A 209 -11.60 -4.72 -20.29
C TYR A 209 -10.86 -6.01 -20.70
N ASN A 210 -10.32 -6.76 -19.73
CA ASN A 210 -9.60 -8.00 -19.99
C ASN A 210 -10.49 -9.07 -20.64
N THR A 211 -11.77 -9.15 -20.26
CA THR A 211 -12.75 -10.04 -20.91
C THR A 211 -13.01 -9.61 -22.37
N LEU A 212 -13.08 -8.31 -22.65
CA LEU A 212 -13.19 -7.81 -24.04
C LEU A 212 -11.96 -8.19 -24.87
N ILE A 213 -10.76 -8.15 -24.29
CA ILE A 213 -9.52 -8.60 -24.94
C ILE A 213 -9.56 -10.10 -25.24
N ASP A 214 -9.99 -10.92 -24.28
CA ASP A 214 -10.13 -12.37 -24.50
C ASP A 214 -11.10 -12.69 -25.63
N ASN A 215 -12.29 -12.07 -25.60
CA ASN A 215 -13.30 -12.26 -26.64
C ASN A 215 -12.78 -11.79 -28.01
N ALA A 216 -12.07 -10.67 -28.08
CA ALA A 216 -11.47 -10.19 -29.32
C ALA A 216 -10.40 -11.16 -29.87
N ARG A 217 -9.60 -11.78 -28.98
CA ARG A 217 -8.62 -12.80 -29.37
C ARG A 217 -9.30 -14.05 -29.94
N ILE A 218 -10.34 -14.55 -29.26
CA ILE A 218 -11.14 -15.71 -29.72
C ILE A 218 -11.79 -15.40 -31.07
N GLU A 219 -12.40 -14.23 -31.24
CA GLU A 219 -13.01 -13.84 -32.52
C GLU A 219 -11.97 -13.74 -33.65
N LYS A 220 -10.73 -13.31 -33.37
CA LYS A 220 -9.65 -13.31 -34.36
C LYS A 220 -9.23 -14.73 -34.76
N GLU A 221 -9.12 -15.65 -33.80
CA GLU A 221 -8.80 -17.06 -34.07
C GLU A 221 -9.89 -17.73 -34.91
N ASN A 222 -11.16 -17.50 -34.55
CA ASN A 222 -12.30 -18.00 -35.31
C ASN A 222 -12.33 -17.43 -36.73
N LEU A 223 -12.09 -16.12 -36.89
CA LEU A 223 -12.03 -15.48 -38.20
C LEU A 223 -10.90 -16.07 -39.06
N ASN A 224 -9.72 -16.28 -38.49
CA ASN A 224 -8.61 -16.92 -39.20
C ASN A 224 -8.98 -18.34 -39.64
N SER A 225 -9.62 -19.13 -38.78
CA SER A 225 -10.11 -20.48 -39.10
C SER A 225 -11.14 -20.45 -40.25
N ASP A 226 -12.10 -19.53 -40.19
CA ASP A 226 -13.11 -19.36 -41.24
C ASP A 226 -12.49 -18.96 -42.59
N ILE A 227 -11.47 -18.10 -42.57
CA ILE A 227 -10.70 -17.73 -43.78
C ILE A 227 -9.98 -18.95 -44.36
N TRP A 228 -9.29 -19.73 -43.54
CA TRP A 228 -8.61 -20.94 -43.99
C TRP A 228 -9.57 -21.99 -44.53
N ARG A 229 -10.70 -22.21 -43.86
CA ARG A 229 -11.77 -23.11 -44.34
C ARG A 229 -12.30 -22.66 -45.69
N PHE A 230 -12.58 -21.36 -45.84
CA PHE A 230 -13.04 -20.79 -47.11
C PHE A 230 -12.02 -21.00 -48.24
N ILE A 231 -10.74 -20.73 -47.98
CA ILE A 231 -9.65 -20.97 -48.95
C ILE A 231 -9.58 -22.46 -49.33
N ALA A 232 -9.63 -23.36 -48.35
CA ALA A 232 -9.56 -24.80 -48.58
C ALA A 232 -10.76 -25.31 -49.40
N GLU A 233 -11.97 -24.86 -49.09
CA GLU A 233 -13.19 -25.20 -49.84
C GLU A 233 -13.14 -24.69 -51.28
N LYS A 234 -12.66 -23.47 -51.49
CA LYS A 234 -12.51 -22.87 -52.82
C LYS A 234 -11.53 -23.64 -53.71
N ASN A 235 -10.43 -24.12 -53.14
CA ASN A 235 -9.39 -24.84 -53.87
C ASN A 235 -9.61 -26.36 -53.90
N LYS A 236 -10.69 -26.87 -53.30
CA LYS A 236 -10.95 -28.31 -53.14
C LYS A 236 -10.98 -29.08 -54.47
N ASN A 237 -11.55 -28.47 -55.51
CA ASN A 237 -11.61 -29.06 -56.85
C ASN A 237 -10.24 -29.06 -57.53
N ASP A 238 -9.50 -27.97 -57.42
CA ASP A 238 -8.15 -27.86 -57.99
C ASP A 238 -7.16 -28.83 -57.32
N PHE A 239 -7.28 -29.00 -56.00
CA PHE A 239 -6.52 -29.99 -55.23
C PHE A 239 -6.83 -31.43 -55.67
N SER A 240 -8.11 -31.73 -55.92
CA SER A 240 -8.55 -33.05 -56.40
C SER A 240 -8.06 -33.37 -57.81
N LEU A 241 -7.99 -32.35 -58.67
CA LEU A 241 -7.47 -32.45 -60.04
C LEU A 241 -5.95 -32.61 -60.07
N PHE A 242 -5.23 -31.90 -59.19
CA PHE A 242 -3.79 -32.03 -59.03
C PHE A 242 -3.41 -33.45 -58.56
N ASN A 243 -4.04 -33.96 -57.49
CA ASN A 243 -3.77 -35.31 -56.97
C ASN A 243 -4.05 -36.44 -57.97
N ARG A 244 -5.04 -36.26 -58.87
CA ARG A 244 -5.31 -37.22 -59.95
C ARG A 244 -4.27 -37.20 -61.06
N LYS A 245 -3.57 -36.08 -61.26
CA LYS A 245 -2.51 -35.93 -62.27
C LYS A 245 -1.15 -36.42 -61.77
N SER A 246 -0.88 -36.35 -60.46
CA SER A 246 0.37 -36.81 -59.85
C SER A 246 0.39 -38.32 -59.51
N GLN A 247 -0.74 -39.03 -59.65
CA GLN A 247 -0.83 -40.50 -59.53
C GLN A 247 -0.78 -41.23 -60.89
N LYS A 248 -0.51 -40.51 -61.98
CA LYS A 248 -0.20 -41.07 -63.31
C LYS A 248 1.27 -40.83 -63.62
#